data_AF-A0A396TTN7-F1
#
_entry.id   AF-A0A396TTN7-F1
#
_cell.length_a   1.000
_cell.length_b   1.000
_cell.length_c   1.000
_cell.angle_alpha   90.00
_cell.angle_beta   90.00
_cell.angle_gamma   90.00
#
_symmetry.space_group_name_H-M   'P 1'
#
loop_
_entity.id
_entity.type
_entity.pdbx_description
1 polymer ?
#
loop_
_entity_poly.entity_id
_entity_poly.type
_entity_poly.pdbx_seq_one_letter_code
_entity_poly.pdbx_strand_id
1 'polypeptide(L)'
;MTTIDEILICANQLANQGKKPTVALIKAKLINPAPLPMIISTLKSWQHDPDFITLKNDEVIELSKENNVTTSEEVKLIIQQTLNEELAEMKRELSDLKDLIKQLSKRMNP
;
A
#
# COMPACT_ATOMS: atom_id res chain seq x y z
N MET A 1 -8.72 -2.52 -16.06
CA MET A 1 -7.58 -3.24 -15.46
C MET A 1 -6.96 -4.11 -16.54
N THR A 2 -5.68 -3.96 -16.84
CA THR A 2 -4.99 -4.80 -17.84
C THR A 2 -4.47 -6.08 -17.20
N THR A 3 -4.23 -7.13 -17.99
CA THR A 3 -3.61 -8.37 -17.52
C THR A 3 -2.23 -8.13 -16.89
N ILE A 4 -1.52 -7.06 -17.30
CA ILE A 4 -0.25 -6.64 -16.71
C ILE A 4 -0.47 -6.13 -15.27
N ASP A 5 -1.51 -5.32 -15.06
CA ASP A 5 -1.84 -4.79 -13.73
C ASP A 5 -2.22 -5.93 -12.76
N GLU A 6 -2.98 -6.93 -13.24
CA GLU A 6 -3.33 -8.11 -12.45
C GLU A 6 -2.07 -8.90 -12.02
N ILE A 7 -1.08 -9.04 -12.90
CA ILE A 7 0.19 -9.70 -12.58
C ILE A 7 0.96 -8.91 -11.53
N LEU A 8 1.04 -7.57 -11.67
CA LEU A 8 1.74 -6.70 -10.72
C LEU A 8 1.07 -6.75 -9.33
N ILE A 9 -0.26 -6.72 -9.28
CA ILE A 9 -1.01 -6.84 -8.02
C ILE A 9 -0.78 -8.20 -7.38
N CYS A 10 -0.80 -9.28 -8.14
CA CYS A 10 -0.49 -10.61 -7.62
C CYS A 10 0.94 -10.69 -7.06
N ALA A 11 1.93 -10.12 -7.75
CA ALA A 11 3.32 -10.07 -7.30
C ALA A 11 3.46 -9.28 -6.00
N ASN A 12 2.83 -8.11 -5.91
CA ASN A 12 2.83 -7.26 -4.71
C ASN A 12 2.19 -7.97 -3.52
N GLN A 13 1.02 -8.58 -3.72
CA GLN A 13 0.33 -9.31 -2.66
C GLN A 13 1.18 -10.50 -2.15
N LEU A 14 1.90 -11.20 -3.03
CA LEU A 14 2.80 -12.28 -2.62
C LEU A 14 3.99 -11.74 -1.81
N ALA A 15 4.62 -10.66 -2.29
CA ALA A 15 5.77 -10.03 -1.62
C ALA A 15 5.39 -9.49 -0.23
N ASN A 16 4.22 -8.85 -0.10
CA ASN A 16 3.71 -8.35 1.18
C ASN A 16 3.35 -9.46 2.18
N GLN A 17 3.11 -10.69 1.70
CA GLN A 17 2.97 -11.88 2.54
C GLN A 17 4.31 -12.51 2.94
N GLY A 18 5.44 -11.89 2.59
CA GLY A 18 6.77 -12.46 2.79
C GLY A 18 7.11 -13.62 1.86
N LYS A 19 6.27 -13.88 0.84
CA LYS A 19 6.51 -14.93 -0.17
C LYS A 19 7.21 -14.33 -1.37
N LYS A 20 8.24 -15.01 -1.88
CA LYS A 20 8.87 -14.62 -3.14
C LYS A 20 7.89 -14.82 -4.31
N PRO A 21 7.55 -13.78 -5.09
CA PRO A 21 6.69 -13.96 -6.26
C PRO A 21 7.39 -14.81 -7.31
N THR A 22 6.75 -15.90 -7.71
CA THR A 22 7.25 -16.80 -8.76
C THR A 22 6.22 -16.92 -9.88
N VAL A 23 6.68 -17.30 -11.07
CA VAL A 23 5.81 -17.52 -12.24
C VAL A 23 4.70 -18.53 -11.92
N ALA A 24 5.00 -19.59 -11.18
CA ALA A 24 4.02 -20.60 -10.79
C ALA A 24 2.96 -20.03 -9.82
N LEU A 25 3.39 -19.26 -8.81
CA LEU A 25 2.49 -18.65 -7.84
C LEU A 25 1.59 -17.58 -8.48
N ILE A 26 2.13 -16.76 -9.38
CA ILE A 26 1.35 -15.77 -10.11
C ILE A 26 0.36 -16.46 -11.04
N LYS A 27 0.79 -17.47 -11.80
CA LYS A 27 -0.09 -18.25 -12.68
C LYS A 27 -1.25 -18.90 -11.91
N ALA A 28 -0.99 -19.39 -10.69
CA ALA A 28 -2.02 -20.00 -9.84
C ALA A 28 -3.01 -18.99 -9.25
N LYS A 29 -2.61 -17.71 -9.14
CA LYS A 29 -3.40 -16.65 -8.49
C LYS A 29 -4.19 -15.79 -9.48
N LEU A 30 -3.78 -15.74 -10.74
CA LEU A 30 -4.50 -15.04 -11.80
C LEU A 30 -5.86 -15.69 -12.05
N ILE A 31 -6.91 -14.86 -12.04
CA ILE A 31 -8.28 -15.28 -12.40
C ILE A 31 -8.36 -15.56 -13.91
N ASN A 32 -7.73 -14.69 -14.71
CA ASN A 32 -7.67 -14.81 -16.15
C ASN A 32 -6.29 -15.35 -16.56
N PRO A 33 -6.22 -16.45 -17.34
CA PRO A 33 -4.95 -17.00 -17.76
C PRO A 33 -4.23 -16.02 -18.69
N ALA A 34 -2.97 -15.70 -18.35
CA ALA A 34 -2.10 -14.85 -19.15
C ALA A 34 -1.03 -15.67 -19.89
N PRO A 35 -0.56 -15.22 -21.07
CA PRO A 35 0.55 -15.87 -21.76
C PRO A 35 1.81 -15.94 -20.89
N LEU A 36 2.48 -17.09 -20.87
CA LEU A 36 3.70 -17.29 -20.07
C LEU A 36 4.79 -16.23 -20.34
N PRO A 37 5.07 -15.82 -21.60
CA PRO A 37 6.06 -14.76 -21.87
C PRO A 37 5.68 -13.42 -21.25
N MET A 38 4.38 -13.13 -21.16
CA MET A 38 3.88 -11.91 -20.54
C MET A 38 4.13 -11.94 -19.03
N ILE A 39 3.77 -13.03 -18.35
CA ILE A 39 4.01 -13.21 -16.90
C ILE A 39 5.50 -13.08 -16.57
N ILE A 40 6.37 -13.70 -17.37
CA ILE A 40 7.82 -13.65 -17.14
C ILE A 40 8.34 -12.22 -17.32
N SER A 41 7.93 -11.53 -18.39
CA SER A 41 8.42 -10.20 -18.71
C SER A 41 7.98 -9.17 -17.66
N THR A 42 6.72 -9.22 -17.25
CA THR A 42 6.19 -8.32 -16.22
C THR A 42 6.80 -8.60 -14.84
N LEU A 43 6.95 -9.88 -14.47
CA LEU A 43 7.58 -10.27 -13.22
C LEU A 43 9.07 -9.87 -13.20
N LYS A 44 9.77 -9.98 -14.33
CA LYS A 44 11.17 -9.54 -14.42
C LYS A 44 11.28 -8.03 -14.20
N SER A 45 10.44 -7.23 -14.87
CA SER A 45 10.40 -5.78 -14.65
C SER A 45 10.08 -5.43 -13.20
N TRP A 46 9.12 -6.13 -12.59
CA TRP A 46 8.75 -5.98 -11.18
C TRP A 46 9.92 -6.24 -10.23
N GLN A 47 10.75 -7.27 -10.47
CA GLN A 47 11.91 -7.59 -9.63
C GLN A 47 13.01 -6.53 -9.67
N HIS A 48 13.09 -5.75 -10.75
CA HIS A 48 14.12 -4.74 -10.96
C HIS A 48 13.72 -3.36 -10.45
N ASP A 49 12.48 -3.18 -10.03
CA ASP A 49 11.98 -1.89 -9.58
C ASP A 49 11.80 -1.91 -8.04
N PRO A 50 12.57 -1.06 -7.33
CA PRO A 50 12.67 -1.08 -5.87
C PRO A 50 11.40 -0.60 -5.14
N ASP A 51 10.46 0.06 -5.83
CA ASP A 51 9.30 0.71 -5.21
C ASP A 51 8.03 -0.17 -5.21
N PHE A 52 8.06 -1.36 -5.81
CA PHE A 52 6.84 -2.13 -6.10
C PHE A 52 6.12 -2.73 -4.90
N ILE A 53 6.76 -2.87 -3.74
CA ILE A 53 6.09 -3.36 -2.52
C ILE A 53 5.05 -2.37 -1.97
N THR A 54 5.00 -1.14 -2.48
CA THR A 54 3.96 -0.18 -2.12
C THR A 54 2.60 -0.58 -2.71
N LEU A 55 1.71 -1.09 -1.86
CA LEU A 55 0.30 -1.24 -2.20
C LEU A 55 -0.28 0.16 -2.48
N LYS A 56 -0.51 0.49 -3.76
CA LYS A 56 -1.48 1.52 -4.15
C LYS A 56 -2.87 0.97 -3.84
N ASN A 57 -3.25 1.08 -2.58
CA ASN A 57 -4.51 0.60 -2.05
C ASN A 57 -5.56 1.69 -2.31
N ASP A 58 -6.31 1.56 -3.41
CA ASP A 58 -7.60 2.25 -3.55
C ASP A 58 -8.72 1.38 -4.13
N GLU A 59 -8.47 0.10 -4.46
CA GLU A 59 -9.54 -0.81 -4.87
C GLU A 59 -9.34 -2.19 -4.25
N VAL A 60 -9.83 -2.31 -3.02
CA VAL A 60 -10.21 -3.60 -2.43
C VAL A 60 -11.41 -4.10 -3.25
N ILE A 61 -11.17 -4.89 -4.29
CA ILE A 61 -12.24 -5.68 -4.92
C ILE A 61 -12.58 -6.83 -3.97
N GLU A 62 -13.62 -6.53 -3.21
CA GLU A 62 -14.53 -7.42 -2.51
C GLU A 62 -14.92 -8.62 -3.39
N LEU A 63 -14.52 -9.82 -2.98
CA LEU A 63 -15.13 -11.06 -3.43
C LEU A 63 -15.82 -11.71 -2.23
N SER A 64 -17.11 -11.38 -2.15
CA SER A 64 -18.22 -12.13 -1.58
C SER A 64 -18.16 -12.55 -0.11
N LYS A 65 -18.82 -11.76 0.73
CA LYS A 65 -19.86 -12.27 1.64
C LYS A 65 -20.91 -11.17 1.86
N GLU A 66 -22.16 -11.53 1.55
CA GLU A 66 -23.37 -10.81 1.93
C GLU A 66 -23.24 -10.11 3.29
N ASN A 67 -23.57 -8.81 3.36
CA ASN A 67 -24.64 -8.27 4.22
C ASN A 67 -24.60 -6.72 4.28
N ASN A 68 -25.77 -6.13 4.04
CA ASN A 68 -26.24 -4.85 4.57
C ASN A 68 -25.56 -3.53 4.10
N VAL A 69 -26.07 -3.02 2.99
CA VAL A 69 -25.92 -1.63 2.53
C VAL A 69 -26.68 -0.68 3.47
N THR A 70 -26.10 -0.25 4.59
CA THR A 70 -26.51 1.00 5.31
C THR A 70 -25.40 1.57 6.23
N THR A 71 -24.37 0.82 6.62
CA THR A 71 -23.40 1.26 7.67
C THR A 71 -22.14 1.99 7.15
N SER A 72 -21.98 2.17 5.83
CA SER A 72 -20.69 2.57 5.23
C SER A 72 -20.34 4.06 5.43
N GLU A 73 -21.31 4.96 5.42
CA GLU A 73 -21.04 6.41 5.40
C GLU A 73 -20.59 6.96 6.76
N GLU A 74 -21.22 6.53 7.85
CA GLU A 74 -20.86 6.94 9.21
C GLU A 74 -19.48 6.40 9.60
N VAL A 75 -19.19 5.14 9.26
CA VAL A 75 -17.88 4.51 9.51
C VAL A 75 -16.79 5.24 8.72
N LYS A 76 -17.07 5.61 7.46
CA LYS A 76 -16.11 6.37 6.64
C LYS A 76 -15.85 7.76 7.23
N LEU A 77 -16.87 8.42 7.78
CA LEU A 77 -16.74 9.72 8.42
C LEU A 77 -15.90 9.63 9.70
N ILE A 78 -16.16 8.64 10.55
CA ILE A 78 -15.42 8.40 11.80
C ILE A 78 -13.95 8.10 11.52
N ILE A 79 -13.66 7.26 10.52
CA ILE A 79 -12.27 6.96 10.11
C ILE A 79 -11.56 8.23 9.64
N GLN A 80 -12.22 9.05 8.81
CA GLN A 80 -11.62 10.30 8.34
C GLN A 80 -11.34 11.28 9.48
N GLN A 81 -12.29 11.42 10.40
CA GLN A 81 -12.13 12.30 11.55
C GLN A 81 -10.96 11.85 12.44
N THR A 82 -10.93 10.56 12.80
CA THR A 82 -9.88 9.98 13.65
C THR A 82 -8.51 10.17 13.00
N LEU A 83 -8.39 9.91 11.70
CA LEU A 83 -7.13 10.07 10.99
C LEU A 83 -6.66 11.53 10.97
N ASN A 84 -7.58 12.49 10.82
CA ASN A 84 -7.23 13.90 10.81
C ASN A 84 -6.76 14.40 12.18
N GLU A 85 -7.38 13.91 13.26
CA GLU A 85 -6.97 14.20 14.65
C GLU A 85 -5.56 13.65 14.93
N GLU A 86 -5.31 12.37 14.62
CA GLU A 86 -4.00 11.72 14.79
C GLU A 86 -2.90 12.42 13.95
N LEU A 87 -3.21 12.81 12.71
CA LEU A 87 -2.28 13.57 11.87
C LEU A 87 -1.99 14.97 12.43
N ALA A 88 -2.97 15.63 13.04
CA ALA A 88 -2.76 16.93 13.68
C ALA A 88 -1.89 16.81 14.93
N GLU A 89 -2.08 15.75 15.73
CA GLU A 89 -1.26 15.46 16.90
C GLU A 89 0.19 15.18 16.51
N MET A 90 0.43 14.27 15.55
CA MET A 90 1.79 13.99 15.07
C MET A 90 2.48 15.25 14.51
N LYS A 91 1.75 16.12 13.79
CA LYS A 91 2.30 17.40 13.30
C LYS A 91 2.70 18.34 14.44
N ARG A 92 1.93 18.37 15.53
CA ARG A 92 2.25 19.16 16.73
C ARG A 92 3.54 18.66 17.37
N GLU A 93 3.64 17.35 17.61
CA GLU A 93 4.83 16.74 18.20
C GLU A 93 6.09 16.98 17.35
N LEU A 94 5.98 16.85 16.02
CA LEU A 94 7.09 17.16 15.11
C LEU A 94 7.50 18.64 15.17
N SER A 95 6.55 19.56 15.34
CA SER A 95 6.85 20.98 15.51
C SER A 95 7.60 21.25 16.81
N ASP A 96 7.16 20.65 17.92
CA ASP A 96 7.80 20.80 19.22
C ASP A 96 9.22 20.23 19.22
N LEU A 97 9.41 19.05 18.63
CA LEU A 97 10.73 18.44 18.45
C LEU A 97 11.63 19.31 17.58
N LYS A 98 11.11 19.89 16.50
CA LYS A 98 11.87 20.80 15.62
C LYS A 98 12.32 22.05 16.38
N ASP A 99 11.47 22.62 17.22
CA ASP A 99 11.83 23.78 18.03
C ASP A 99 12.85 23.44 19.12
N LEU A 100 12.74 22.28 19.76
CA LEU A 100 13.74 21.81 20.71
C LEU A 100 15.11 21.62 20.03
N ILE A 101 15.15 21.01 18.84
CA ILE A 101 16.38 20.86 18.05
C ILE A 101 16.97 22.23 17.69
N LYS A 102 16.14 23.19 17.30
CA LYS A 102 16.58 24.56 16.98
C LYS A 102 17.17 25.28 18.19
N GLN A 103 16.57 25.12 19.37
CA GLN A 103 17.08 25.68 20.61
C GLN A 103 18.41 25.05 21.03
N LEU A 104 18.53 23.72 20.93
CA LEU A 104 19.77 22.99 21.23
C LEU A 104 20.89 23.38 20.26
N SER A 105 20.58 23.48 18.96
CA SER A 105 21.51 23.95 17.93
C SER A 105 22.01 25.37 18.22
N LYS A 106 21.12 26.29 18.61
CA LYS A 106 21.49 27.66 19.01
C LYS A 106 22.36 27.70 20.26
N ARG A 107 22.18 26.75 21.20
CA ARG A 107 23.04 26.63 22.39
C ARG A 107 24.42 26.06 22.07
N MET A 108 24.52 25.19 21.07
CA MET A 108 25.78 24.55 20.65
C MET A 108 26.65 25.45 19.75
N ASN A 109 26.05 26.43 19.06
CA ASN A 109 26.74 27.46 18.28
C ASN A 109 26.51 28.86 18.91
N PRO A 110 27.24 29.23 19.98
CA PRO A 110 27.20 30.59 20.53
C PRO A 110 27.73 31.64 19.56
#